data_AF-A0A3N7HRD1-F1
#
_entry.id   AF-A0A3N7HRD1-F1
#
_cell.length_a   1.000
_cell.length_b   1.000
_cell.length_c   1.000
_cell.angle_alpha   90.00
_cell.angle_beta   90.00
_cell.angle_gamma   90.00
#
_symmetry.space_group_name_H-M   'P 1'
#
loop_
_entity.id
_entity.type
_entity.pdbx_description
1 polymer ?
#
loop_
_entity_poly.entity_id
_entity_poly.type
_entity_poly.pdbx_seq_one_letter_code
_entity_poly.pdbx_strand_id
1 'polypeptide(L)'
;MNSHMGHPDRTAVKAELDRLTTEFFRAVSFEEGGTPAFENIHGLFIESGLLIKNVSSNTEISTVTQFIEPRQASVRSGALTRFNETELSETTEIFGNVAHRFSYEPTATSAGARSCR
;
A
#
# COMPACT_ATOMS: atom_id res chain seq x y z
N MET A 1 39.84 -1.54 -16.22
CA MET A 1 39.36 -2.20 -14.99
C MET A 1 37.99 -1.62 -14.65
N ASN A 2 36.91 -2.38 -14.86
CA ASN A 2 35.57 -1.89 -14.55
C ASN A 2 35.33 -1.92 -13.04
N SER A 3 34.96 -0.75 -12.52
CA SER A 3 34.57 -0.48 -11.15
C SER A 3 33.51 -1.48 -10.68
N HIS A 4 33.80 -2.20 -9.61
CA HIS A 4 32.78 -2.89 -8.82
C HIS A 4 31.90 -1.81 -8.19
N MET A 5 30.77 -1.47 -8.84
CA MET A 5 29.66 -0.81 -8.16
C MET A 5 29.29 -1.67 -6.96
N GLY A 6 29.41 -1.11 -5.74
CA GLY A 6 29.02 -1.79 -4.51
C GLY A 6 27.57 -2.23 -4.62
N HIS A 7 27.35 -3.55 -4.69
CA HIS A 7 26.01 -4.09 -4.70
C HIS A 7 25.41 -3.87 -3.31
N PRO A 8 24.20 -3.33 -3.20
CA PRO A 8 23.58 -3.14 -1.89
C PRO A 8 23.42 -4.50 -1.20
N ASP A 9 23.60 -4.53 0.12
CA ASP A 9 23.34 -5.73 0.91
C ASP A 9 21.87 -6.14 0.71
N ARG A 10 21.69 -7.27 0.02
CA ARG A 10 20.37 -7.77 -0.37
C ARG A 10 19.49 -8.07 0.84
N THR A 11 20.09 -8.47 1.97
CA THR A 11 19.35 -8.70 3.22
C THR A 11 18.83 -7.39 3.78
N ALA A 12 19.66 -6.35 3.82
CA ALA A 12 19.27 -5.02 4.28
C ALA A 12 18.19 -4.40 3.38
N VAL A 13 18.33 -4.51 2.05
CA VAL A 13 17.32 -4.05 1.09
C VAL A 13 15.99 -4.78 1.29
N LYS A 14 16.03 -6.10 1.46
CA LYS A 14 14.81 -6.88 1.71
C LYS A 14 14.13 -6.45 3.01
N ALA A 15 14.89 -6.28 4.10
CA ALA A 15 14.35 -5.84 5.38
C ALA A 15 13.70 -4.45 5.28
N GLU A 16 14.27 -3.55 4.49
CA GLU A 16 13.67 -2.23 4.25
C GLU A 16 12.37 -2.32 3.42
N LEU A 17 12.33 -3.18 2.40
CA LEU A 17 11.10 -3.43 1.64
C LEU A 17 10.02 -4.07 2.51
N ASP A 18 10.37 -5.00 3.42
CA ASP A 18 9.45 -5.57 4.39
C ASP A 18 8.86 -4.48 5.31
N ARG A 19 9.69 -3.53 5.75
CA ARG A 19 9.26 -2.39 6.57
C ARG A 19 8.30 -1.47 5.80
N LEU A 20 8.66 -1.05 4.58
CA LEU A 20 7.84 -0.16 3.75
C LEU A 20 6.48 -0.77 3.42
N THR A 21 6.46 -2.05 3.06
CA THR A 21 5.22 -2.79 2.79
C THR A 21 4.34 -2.89 4.03
N THR A 22 4.93 -3.21 5.20
CA THR A 22 4.21 -3.24 6.47
C THR A 22 3.61 -1.88 6.83
N GLU A 23 4.36 -0.80 6.58
CA GLU A 23 3.88 0.57 6.80
C GLU A 23 2.72 0.95 5.89
N PHE A 24 2.76 0.52 4.62
CA PHE A 24 1.67 0.73 3.68
C PHE A 24 0.38 0.06 4.17
N PHE A 25 0.42 -1.24 4.48
CA PHE A 25 -0.76 -1.97 4.97
C PHE A 25 -1.30 -1.40 6.28
N ARG A 26 -0.39 -0.98 7.19
CA ARG A 26 -0.79 -0.31 8.43
C ARG A 26 -1.47 1.03 8.17
N ALA A 27 -1.01 1.80 7.18
CA ALA A 27 -1.57 3.11 6.88
C ALA A 27 -3.01 3.02 6.33
N VAL A 28 -3.31 1.95 5.58
CA VAL A 28 -4.65 1.74 5.02
C VAL A 28 -5.61 0.99 5.94
N SER A 29 -5.09 0.23 6.92
CA SER A 29 -5.90 -0.59 7.83
C SER A 29 -6.33 0.16 9.09
N PHE A 30 -7.59 -0.01 9.49
CA PHE A 30 -8.18 0.59 10.68
C PHE A 30 -9.46 -0.16 11.11
N GLU A 31 -9.72 -0.14 12.41
CA GLU A 31 -10.92 -0.72 13.03
C GLU A 31 -12.06 0.30 13.14
N GLU A 32 -13.25 -0.19 13.49
CA GLU A 32 -14.44 0.65 13.69
C GLU A 32 -14.20 1.74 14.75
N GLY A 33 -14.51 2.98 14.38
CA GLY A 33 -14.22 4.17 15.20
C GLY A 33 -12.76 4.66 15.13
N GLY A 34 -11.89 3.93 14.44
CA GLY A 34 -10.51 4.34 14.15
C GLY A 34 -10.41 5.32 12.98
N THR A 35 -9.26 5.97 12.88
CA THR A 35 -8.92 6.82 11.72
C THR A 35 -7.69 6.23 11.02
N PRO A 36 -7.77 5.90 9.72
CA PRO A 36 -6.61 5.43 8.97
C PRO A 36 -5.54 6.51 8.87
N ALA A 37 -4.29 6.09 8.88
CA ALA A 37 -3.15 6.99 8.79
C ALA A 37 -2.76 7.28 7.32
N PHE A 38 -3.74 7.64 6.49
CA PHE A 38 -3.54 7.80 5.04
C PHE A 38 -2.44 8.81 4.67
N GLU A 39 -2.27 9.87 5.45
CA GLU A 39 -1.21 10.86 5.22
C GLU A 39 0.19 10.25 5.23
N ASN A 40 0.40 9.16 5.97
CA ASN A 40 1.70 8.47 6.01
C ASN A 40 2.07 7.85 4.65
N ILE A 41 1.10 7.58 3.78
CA ILE A 41 1.33 6.98 2.46
C ILE A 41 2.17 7.92 1.59
N HIS A 42 2.05 9.25 1.76
CA HIS A 42 2.89 10.21 1.02
C HIS A 42 4.40 10.01 1.28
N GLY A 43 4.78 9.52 2.48
CA GLY A 43 6.18 9.25 2.81
C GLY A 43 6.72 7.92 2.28
N LEU A 44 5.85 7.05 1.76
CA LEU A 44 6.22 5.72 1.24
C LEU A 44 6.47 5.73 -0.27
N PHE A 45 6.07 6.79 -0.96
CA PHE A 45 6.15 6.92 -2.40
C PHE A 45 7.01 8.13 -2.77
N ILE A 46 7.70 8.02 -3.91
CA ILE A 46 8.24 9.21 -4.58
C ILE A 46 7.09 10.11 -5.07
N GLU A 47 7.39 11.38 -5.36
CA GLU A 47 6.40 12.36 -5.80
C GLU A 47 5.54 11.87 -7.00
N SER A 48 6.18 11.21 -7.98
CA SER A 48 5.51 10.65 -9.16
C SER A 48 5.02 9.20 -8.98
N GLY A 49 4.92 8.72 -7.74
CA GLY A 49 4.46 7.36 -7.43
C GLY A 49 3.00 7.14 -7.80
N LEU A 50 2.70 5.95 -8.31
CA LEU A 50 1.37 5.57 -8.78
C LEU A 50 0.85 4.34 -8.05
N LEU A 51 -0.46 4.33 -7.81
CA LEU A 51 -1.22 3.16 -7.41
C LEU A 51 -2.12 2.76 -8.59
N ILE A 52 -1.94 1.54 -9.08
CA ILE A 52 -2.65 1.03 -10.26
C ILE A 52 -3.50 -0.16 -9.82
N LYS A 53 -4.82 -0.03 -9.95
CA LYS A 53 -5.77 -1.10 -9.65
C LYS A 53 -6.26 -1.72 -10.96
N ASN A 54 -5.94 -2.99 -11.16
CA ASN A 54 -6.22 -3.73 -12.40
C ASN A 54 -7.03 -5.01 -12.14
N VAL A 55 -8.14 -4.90 -11.40
CA VAL A 55 -8.96 -6.03 -10.93
C VAL A 55 -10.24 -6.23 -11.78
N SER A 56 -10.60 -5.25 -12.61
CA SER A 56 -11.82 -5.28 -13.43
C SER A 56 -11.51 -5.02 -14.91
N SER A 57 -12.52 -4.92 -15.78
CA SER A 57 -12.32 -4.50 -17.17
C SER A 57 -11.73 -3.10 -17.32
N ASN A 58 -11.78 -2.29 -16.25
CA ASN A 58 -11.23 -0.94 -16.22
C ASN A 58 -10.00 -0.91 -15.32
N THR A 59 -8.87 -0.50 -15.90
CA THR A 59 -7.66 -0.15 -15.15
C THR A 59 -7.84 1.25 -14.56
N GLU A 60 -7.72 1.36 -13.25
CA GLU A 60 -7.70 2.64 -12.54
C GLU A 60 -6.23 3.00 -12.25
N ILE A 61 -5.79 4.17 -12.70
CA ILE A 61 -4.45 4.72 -12.41
C ILE A 61 -4.64 5.94 -11.52
N SER A 62 -3.93 6.00 -10.41
CA SER A 62 -4.07 7.08 -9.44
C SER A 62 -2.71 7.51 -8.89
N THR A 63 -2.54 8.82 -8.71
CA THR A 63 -1.52 9.36 -7.81
C THR A 63 -1.85 8.99 -6.35
N VAL A 64 -0.89 9.18 -5.44
CA VAL A 64 -1.13 8.97 -3.99
C VAL A 64 -2.31 9.81 -3.50
N THR A 65 -2.39 11.09 -3.87
CA THR A 65 -3.52 11.96 -3.49
C THR A 65 -4.85 11.42 -4.00
N GLN A 66 -4.92 11.04 -5.28
CA GLN A 66 -6.14 10.49 -5.89
C GLN A 66 -6.54 9.13 -5.28
N PHE A 67 -5.60 8.37 -4.74
CA PHE A 67 -5.89 7.14 -4.01
C PHE A 67 -6.49 7.42 -2.61
N ILE A 68 -5.97 8.44 -1.91
CA ILE A 68 -6.34 8.80 -0.54
C ILE A 68 -7.71 9.50 -0.48
N GLU A 69 -7.90 10.55 -1.27
CA GLU A 69 -9.08 11.42 -1.22
C GLU A 69 -10.43 10.68 -1.19
N PRO A 70 -10.73 9.74 -2.11
CA PRO A 70 -12.01 9.04 -2.10
C PRO A 70 -12.18 8.16 -0.85
N ARG A 71 -11.11 7.50 -0.39
CA ARG A 71 -11.15 6.67 0.82
C ARG A 71 -11.38 7.50 2.06
N GLN A 72 -10.71 8.65 2.17
CA GLN A 72 -10.89 9.58 3.28
C GLN A 72 -12.30 10.18 3.29
N ALA A 73 -12.89 10.45 2.12
CA ALA A 73 -14.29 10.83 2.02
C ALA A 73 -15.24 9.71 2.49
N SER A 74 -14.98 8.45 2.12
CA SER A 74 -15.77 7.29 2.58
C SER A 74 -15.69 7.06 4.09
N VAL A 75 -14.53 7.29 4.70
CA VAL A 75 -14.38 7.20 6.17
C VAL A 75 -15.16 8.33 6.84
N ARG A 76 -15.00 9.57 6.38
CA ARG A 76 -15.70 10.74 6.94
C ARG A 76 -17.22 10.63 6.84
N SER A 77 -17.74 10.03 5.78
CA SER A 77 -19.18 9.83 5.60
C SER A 77 -19.73 8.61 6.37
N GLY A 78 -18.87 7.79 6.97
CA GLY A 78 -19.27 6.52 7.59
C GLY A 78 -19.59 5.40 6.59
N ALA A 79 -19.36 5.62 5.30
CA ALA A 79 -19.54 4.59 4.27
C ALA A 79 -18.46 3.49 4.33
N LEU A 80 -17.28 3.80 4.89
CA LEU A 80 -16.22 2.84 5.19
C LEU A 80 -15.89 2.95 6.68
N THR A 81 -16.30 1.96 7.47
CA THR A 81 -16.14 1.99 8.94
C THR A 81 -14.97 1.16 9.43
N ARG A 82 -14.54 0.17 8.64
CA ARG A 82 -13.33 -0.62 8.89
C ARG A 82 -12.72 -1.08 7.57
N PHE A 83 -11.42 -1.24 7.56
CA PHE A 83 -10.67 -1.85 6.48
C PHE A 83 -9.47 -2.58 7.08
N ASN A 84 -9.24 -3.83 6.67
CA ASN A 84 -8.07 -4.58 7.10
C ASN A 84 -7.48 -5.32 5.92
N GLU A 85 -6.19 -5.10 5.71
CA GLU A 85 -5.40 -5.72 4.66
C GLU A 85 -4.02 -6.03 5.21
N THR A 86 -3.52 -7.23 4.89
CA THR A 86 -2.21 -7.72 5.32
C THR A 86 -1.61 -8.59 4.24
N GLU A 87 -0.30 -8.54 4.11
CA GLU A 87 0.45 -9.48 3.27
C GLU A 87 0.49 -10.86 3.91
N LEU A 88 0.28 -11.91 3.11
CA LEU A 88 0.39 -13.30 3.54
C LEU A 88 1.73 -13.92 3.12
N SER A 89 2.20 -13.57 1.94
CA SER A 89 3.49 -14.02 1.41
C SER A 89 4.02 -13.02 0.40
N GLU A 90 5.33 -13.01 0.23
CA GLU A 90 6.01 -12.10 -0.69
C GLU A 90 7.07 -12.82 -1.53
N THR A 91 7.39 -12.24 -2.68
CA THR A 91 8.60 -12.51 -3.43
C THR A 91 9.27 -11.20 -3.79
N THR A 92 10.51 -11.01 -3.35
CA THR A 92 11.31 -9.80 -3.61
C THR A 92 12.43 -10.12 -4.59
N GLU A 93 12.43 -9.45 -5.74
CA GLU A 93 13.47 -9.54 -6.76
C GLU A 93 14.30 -8.24 -6.76
N ILE A 94 15.62 -8.35 -6.60
CA ILE A 94 16.53 -7.18 -6.51
C ILE A 94 17.54 -7.22 -7.66
N PHE A 95 17.57 -6.14 -8.44
CA PHE A 95 18.44 -5.90 -9.60
C PHE A 95 19.23 -4.60 -9.41
N GLY A 96 20.41 -4.71 -8.80
CA GLY A 96 21.23 -3.54 -8.49
C GLY A 96 20.51 -2.62 -7.52
N ASN A 97 20.14 -1.43 -7.98
CA ASN A 97 19.47 -0.40 -7.17
C ASN A 97 17.94 -0.37 -7.37
N VAL A 98 17.37 -1.35 -8.07
CA VAL A 98 15.92 -1.49 -8.30
C VAL A 98 15.46 -2.81 -7.72
N ALA A 99 14.28 -2.82 -7.10
CA ALA A 99 13.65 -4.03 -6.61
C ALA A 99 12.16 -4.07 -6.99
N HIS A 100 11.65 -5.27 -7.22
CA HIS A 100 10.23 -5.55 -7.34
C HIS A 100 9.81 -6.43 -6.16
N ARG A 101 8.67 -6.09 -5.56
CA ARG A 101 8.02 -6.92 -4.55
C ARG A 101 6.67 -7.38 -5.09
N PHE A 102 6.44 -8.68 -5.04
CA PHE A 102 5.16 -9.29 -5.34
C PHE A 102 4.54 -9.74 -4.03
N SER A 103 3.38 -9.20 -3.70
CA SER A 103 2.64 -9.50 -2.47
C SER A 103 1.42 -10.36 -2.80
N TYR A 104 1.17 -11.38 -2.00
CA TYR A 104 -0.10 -12.10 -2.00
C TYR A 104 -0.88 -11.69 -0.77
N GLU A 105 -2.09 -11.19 -1.00
CA GLU A 105 -2.99 -10.68 0.01
C GLU A 105 -4.29 -11.49 -0.03
N PRO A 106 -4.96 -11.71 1.12
CA PRO A 106 -6.32 -12.21 1.08
C PRO A 106 -7.23 -11.12 0.53
N THR A 107 -8.43 -11.48 0.10
CA THR A 107 -9.46 -10.48 -0.19
C THR A 107 -9.62 -9.56 1.03
N ALA A 108 -9.32 -8.27 0.85
CA ALA A 108 -9.46 -7.30 1.92
C ALA A 108 -10.88 -7.30 2.48
N THR A 109 -10.99 -7.25 3.81
CA THR A 109 -12.30 -7.15 4.46
C THR A 109 -12.60 -5.68 4.71
N SER A 110 -13.74 -5.23 4.19
CA SER A 110 -14.28 -3.90 4.45
C SER A 110 -15.71 -4.02 4.96
N ALA A 111 -16.16 -3.05 5.75
CA ALA A 111 -17.58 -2.87 5.99
C ALA A 111 -17.97 -1.41 5.89
N GLY A 112 -19.19 -1.21 5.39
CA GLY A 112 -19.89 0.06 5.50
C GLY A 112 -20.95 0.01 6.59
N ALA A 113 -21.40 1.19 7.01
CA ALA A 113 -22.56 1.29 7.87
C ALA A 113 -23.77 0.61 7.21
N ARG A 114 -24.49 -0.24 7.97
CA ARG A 114 -25.83 -0.66 7.57
C ARG A 114 -26.70 0.58 7.60
N SER A 115 -27.31 0.93 6.46
CA SER A 115 -28.36 1.96 6.42
C SER A 115 -29.47 1.55 7.39
N CYS A 116 -29.50 2.13 8.59
CA CYS A 116 -30.71 2.12 9.41
C CYS A 116 -31.74 2.99 8.68
N ARG A 117 -32.77 2.33 8.14
CA ARG A 117 -33.96 2.97 7.57
C ARG A 117 -35.09 2.87 8.57
#